data_AF-A0A3D3PBF2-F1
#
_entry.id   AF-A0A3D3PBF2-F1
#
_cell.length_a   1.000
_cell.length_b   1.000
_cell.length_c   1.000
_cell.angle_alpha   90.00
_cell.angle_beta   90.00
_cell.angle_gamma   90.00
#
_symmetry.space_group_name_H-M   'P 1'
#
loop_
_entity.id
_entity.type
_entity.pdbx_description
1 polymer ?
#
loop_
_entity_poly.entity_id
_entity_poly.type
_entity_poly.pdbx_seq_one_letter_code
_entity_poly.pdbx_strand_id
1 'polypeptide(L)'
;AGLRIQAKEKGLNLTLNVDAPIKGHYMITDPIRITQIIYNLVGNGIKFTKTGGVIVSLETVSKNQETITIRFSIVDTGIGISPDKHETIFEPFIQASGNTTRNFGGTGLG
;
A
#
# COMPACT_ATOMS: atom_id res chain seq x y z
N ALA A 1 2.00 3.56 13.01
CA ALA A 1 1.35 4.75 13.58
C ALA A 1 1.27 5.93 12.61
N GLY A 2 2.30 6.21 11.80
CA GLY A 2 2.35 7.37 10.90
C GLY A 2 1.24 7.48 9.86
N LEU A 3 0.89 6.40 9.16
CA LEU A 3 -0.06 6.45 8.03
C LEU A 3 -1.46 6.97 8.42
N ARG A 4 -1.99 6.60 9.60
CA ARG A 4 -3.29 7.09 10.07
C ARG A 4 -3.27 8.58 10.38
N ILE A 5 -2.15 9.09 10.89
CA ILE A 5 -1.96 10.52 11.17
C ILE A 5 -1.89 11.29 9.86
N GLN A 6 -1.07 10.83 8.90
CA GLN A 6 -0.94 11.45 7.58
C GLN A 6 -2.27 11.49 6.82
N ALA A 7 -3.05 10.39 6.83
CA ALA A 7 -4.37 10.36 6.23
C ALA A 7 -5.31 11.38 6.88
N LYS A 8 -5.32 11.45 8.22
CA LYS A 8 -6.15 12.39 8.98
C LYS A 8 -5.78 13.85 8.69
N GLU A 9 -4.50 14.18 8.62
CA GLU A 9 -4.01 15.52 8.29
C GLU A 9 -4.43 15.97 6.88
N LYS A 10 -4.52 15.02 5.94
CA LYS A 10 -5.05 15.27 4.59
C LYS A 10 -6.58 15.18 4.47
N GLY A 11 -7.29 14.88 5.56
CA GLY A 11 -8.75 14.68 5.55
C GLY A 11 -9.20 13.45 4.76
N LEU A 12 -8.34 12.43 4.61
CA LEU A 12 -8.61 11.21 3.87
C LEU A 12 -9.15 10.10 4.79
N ASN A 13 -10.08 9.31 4.27
CA ASN A 13 -10.50 8.07 4.92
C ASN A 13 -9.41 7.00 4.75
N LEU A 14 -9.06 6.30 5.82
CA LEU A 14 -8.18 5.14 5.78
C LEU A 14 -8.89 3.96 6.45
N THR A 15 -9.29 2.97 5.66
CA THR A 15 -10.11 1.84 6.13
C THR A 15 -9.34 0.53 6.01
N LEU A 16 -9.54 -0.37 6.98
CA LEU A 16 -8.97 -1.72 6.98
C LEU A 16 -10.11 -2.75 7.00
N ASN A 17 -10.17 -3.57 5.96
CA ASN A 17 -11.08 -4.70 5.83
C ASN A 17 -10.27 -5.99 5.95
N VAL A 18 -10.73 -6.91 6.79
CA VAL A 18 -10.09 -8.22 6.97
C VAL A 18 -11.17 -9.27 6.95
N ASP A 19 -11.00 -10.29 6.12
CA ASP A 19 -11.92 -11.41 6.06
C ASP A 19 -11.92 -12.23 7.36
N ALA A 20 -13.10 -12.77 7.71
CA ALA A 20 -13.29 -13.53 8.94
C ALA A 20 -12.32 -14.70 9.14
N PRO A 21 -11.95 -15.51 8.11
CA PRO A 21 -10.99 -16.60 8.27
C PRO A 21 -9.58 -16.16 8.67
N ILE A 22 -9.23 -14.89 8.50
CA ILE A 22 -7.91 -14.31 8.81
C ILE A 22 -7.91 -13.71 10.22
N LYS A 23 -9.05 -13.20 10.69
CA LYS A 23 -9.16 -12.55 12.00
C LYS A 23 -8.75 -13.51 13.12
N GLY A 24 -7.98 -13.00 14.08
CA GLY A 24 -7.56 -13.76 15.27
C GLY A 24 -6.45 -14.79 15.05
N HIS A 25 -5.91 -14.90 13.83
CA HIS A 25 -4.80 -15.80 13.53
C HIS A 25 -3.49 -15.03 13.38
N TYR A 26 -2.40 -15.63 13.89
CA TYR A 26 -1.04 -15.16 13.62
C TYR A 26 -0.49 -15.87 12.39
N MET A 27 0.29 -15.15 11.59
CA MET A 27 0.95 -15.69 10.40
C MET A 27 2.46 -15.66 10.58
N ILE A 28 3.13 -16.76 10.26
CA ILE A 28 4.59 -16.82 10.18
C ILE A 28 4.98 -16.27 8.81
N THR A 29 5.74 -15.17 8.79
CA THR A 29 6.14 -14.45 7.58
C THR A 29 7.53 -13.83 7.76
N ASP A 30 8.04 -13.13 6.75
CA ASP A 30 9.05 -12.07 6.94
C ASP A 30 8.31 -10.76 7.31
N PRO A 31 8.20 -10.41 8.61
CA PRO A 31 7.40 -9.27 9.03
C PRO A 31 7.99 -7.94 8.52
N ILE A 32 9.30 -7.88 8.30
CA ILE A 32 9.98 -6.66 7.83
C ILE A 32 9.57 -6.39 6.39
N ARG A 33 9.68 -7.38 5.50
CA ARG A 33 9.33 -7.24 4.08
C ARG A 33 7.85 -6.97 3.88
N ILE A 34 6.98 -7.71 4.56
CA ILE A 34 5.53 -7.50 4.46
C ILE A 34 5.16 -6.10 4.94
N THR A 35 5.71 -5.66 6.08
CA THR A 35 5.46 -4.31 6.58
C THR A 35 5.93 -3.25 5.58
N GLN A 36 7.10 -3.43 4.97
CA GLN A 36 7.64 -2.50 3.96
C GLN A 36 6.72 -2.40 2.74
N ILE A 37 6.30 -3.54 2.17
CA ILE A 37 5.40 -3.57 1.01
C ILE A 37 4.09 -2.82 1.33
N ILE A 38 3.44 -3.16 2.44
CA ILE A 38 2.17 -2.54 2.83
C ILE A 38 2.35 -1.05 3.13
N TYR A 39 3.44 -0.67 3.81
CA TYR A 39 3.71 0.73 4.13
C TYR A 39 3.92 1.56 2.86
N ASN A 40 4.67 1.05 1.89
CA ASN A 40 4.95 1.74 0.63
C ASN A 40 3.67 1.93 -0.21
N LEU A 41 2.87 0.87 -0.36
CA LEU A 41 1.62 0.94 -1.13
C LEU A 41 0.60 1.89 -0.50
N VAL A 42 0.37 1.78 0.82
CA VAL A 42 -0.56 2.66 1.53
C VAL A 42 -0.04 4.10 1.57
N GLY A 43 1.26 4.29 1.78
CA GLY A 43 1.91 5.60 1.74
C GLY A 43 1.74 6.29 0.39
N ASN A 44 1.90 5.56 -0.71
CA ASN A 44 1.64 6.06 -2.06
C ASN A 44 0.16 6.45 -2.24
N GLY A 45 -0.78 5.59 -1.83
CA GLY A 45 -2.21 5.91 -1.87
C GLY A 45 -2.54 7.21 -1.13
N ILE A 46 -2.01 7.39 0.09
CA ILE A 46 -2.20 8.62 0.88
C ILE A 46 -1.53 9.82 0.19
N LYS A 47 -0.31 9.67 -0.34
CA LYS A 47 0.45 10.73 -1.00
C LYS A 47 -0.31 11.29 -2.20
N PHE A 48 -0.82 10.43 -3.07
CA PHE A 48 -1.40 10.79 -4.37
C PHE A 48 -2.93 10.99 -4.34
N THR A 49 -3.60 10.65 -3.24
CA THR A 49 -5.02 10.95 -3.06
C THR A 49 -5.22 12.37 -2.49
N LYS A 50 -6.09 13.16 -3.13
CA LYS A 50 -6.45 14.52 -2.66
C LYS A 50 -7.75 14.54 -1.85
N THR A 51 -8.75 13.77 -2.28
CA THR A 51 -10.06 13.64 -1.62
C THR A 51 -10.51 12.18 -1.71
N GLY A 52 -11.40 11.75 -0.81
CA GLY A 52 -11.82 10.35 -0.70
C GLY A 52 -10.99 9.58 0.31
N GLY A 53 -10.28 8.53 -0.11
CA GLY A 53 -9.54 7.70 0.83
C GLY A 53 -8.76 6.54 0.24
N VAL A 54 -8.21 5.74 1.14
CA VAL A 54 -7.47 4.50 0.88
C VAL A 54 -8.12 3.37 1.66
N ILE A 55 -8.37 2.25 0.98
CA ILE A 55 -8.91 1.02 1.57
C ILE A 55 -7.84 -0.05 1.48
N VAL A 56 -7.54 -0.68 2.62
CA VAL A 56 -6.68 -1.86 2.71
C VAL A 56 -7.58 -3.06 2.97
N SER A 57 -7.54 -4.05 2.09
CA SER A 57 -8.32 -5.28 2.23
C SER A 57 -7.42 -6.51 2.30
N LEU A 58 -7.72 -7.42 3.22
CA LEU A 58 -7.15 -8.76 3.30
C LEU A 58 -8.27 -9.76 3.00
N GLU A 59 -8.22 -10.35 1.81
CA GLU A 59 -9.25 -11.24 1.29
C GLU A 59 -8.74 -12.69 1.26
N THR A 60 -9.58 -13.65 1.63
CA THR A 60 -9.27 -15.07 1.50
C THR A 60 -9.53 -15.52 0.06
N VAL A 61 -8.46 -15.82 -0.69
CA VAL A 61 -8.58 -16.35 -2.06
C VAL A 61 -8.90 -17.83 -2.04
N SER A 62 -8.24 -18.59 -1.18
CA SER A 62 -8.46 -20.02 -0.98
C SER A 62 -8.00 -20.43 0.41
N LYS A 63 -8.63 -21.47 0.96
CA LYS A 63 -8.24 -22.07 2.23
C LYS A 63 -8.40 -23.58 2.14
N ASN A 64 -7.37 -24.31 2.55
CA ASN A 64 -7.44 -25.75 2.79
C ASN A 64 -7.08 -26.05 4.26
N GLN A 65 -6.84 -27.31 4.59
CA GLN A 65 -6.54 -27.74 5.97
C GLN A 65 -5.19 -27.23 6.49
N GLU A 66 -4.23 -26.93 5.61
CA GLU A 66 -2.86 -26.58 5.98
C GLU A 66 -2.51 -25.12 5.67
N THR A 67 -3.07 -24.56 4.60
CA THR A 67 -2.68 -23.25 4.07
C THR A 67 -3.88 -22.37 3.73
N ILE A 68 -3.65 -21.06 3.83
CA ILE A 68 -4.56 -20.01 3.40
C ILE A 68 -3.83 -19.11 2.42
N THR A 69 -4.47 -18.80 1.30
CA THR A 69 -3.98 -17.83 0.33
C THR A 69 -4.72 -16.52 0.57
N ILE A 70 -3.97 -15.47 0.90
CA ILE A 70 -4.52 -14.15 1.21
C ILE A 70 -4.13 -13.17 0.10
N ARG A 71 -5.12 -12.44 -0.42
CA ARG A 71 -4.90 -11.29 -1.29
C ARG A 71 -4.88 -10.03 -0.43
N PHE A 72 -3.79 -9.29 -0.52
CA PHE A 72 -3.71 -7.92 -0.04
C PHE A 72 -4.11 -6.98 -1.18
N SER A 73 -5.07 -6.10 -0.93
CA SER A 73 -5.50 -5.08 -1.89
C SER A 73 -5.40 -3.70 -1.24
N ILE A 74 -4.80 -2.75 -1.95
CA ILE A 74 -4.72 -1.35 -1.56
C ILE A 74 -5.40 -0.57 -2.67
N VAL A 75 -6.54 0.04 -2.36
CA VAL A 75 -7.34 0.81 -3.33
C VAL A 75 -7.39 2.25 -2.86
N ASP A 76 -6.94 3.18 -3.69
CA ASP A 76 -7.04 4.61 -3.43
C ASP A 76 -7.92 5.32 -4.46
N THR A 77 -8.36 6.54 -4.14
CA THR A 77 -9.17 7.39 -5.03
C THR A 77 -8.36 8.53 -5.63
N GLY A 78 -7.05 8.35 -5.77
CA GLY A 78 -6.12 9.36 -6.24
C GLY A 78 -6.16 9.56 -7.76
N ILE A 79 -5.15 10.26 -8.25
CA ILE A 79 -5.02 10.64 -9.67
C ILE A 79 -4.83 9.43 -10.62
N GLY A 80 -4.65 8.23 -10.07
CA GLY A 80 -4.33 7.03 -10.82
C GLY A 80 -2.90 7.03 -11.36
N ILE A 81 -2.57 5.97 -12.10
CA ILE A 81 -1.29 5.81 -12.79
C ILE A 81 -1.59 5.80 -14.28
N SER A 82 -0.82 6.55 -15.07
CA SER A 82 -0.96 6.55 -16.52
C SER A 82 -0.66 5.15 -17.09
N PRO A 83 -1.42 4.64 -18.08
CA PRO A 83 -1.26 3.27 -18.59
C PRO A 83 0.15 2.94 -19.07
N ASP A 84 0.84 3.90 -19.69
CA ASP A 84 2.23 3.76 -20.16
C ASP A 84 3.25 3.54 -19.04
N LYS A 85 2.85 3.76 -17.78
CA LYS A 85 3.71 3.54 -16.60
C LYS A 85 3.45 2.22 -15.90
N HIS A 86 2.33 1.54 -16.18
CA HIS A 86 1.89 0.34 -15.42
C HIS A 86 2.89 -0.81 -15.47
N GLU A 87 3.62 -0.98 -16.57
CA GLU A 87 4.66 -2.01 -16.68
C GLU A 87 5.92 -1.62 -15.88
N THR A 88 6.26 -0.34 -15.88
CA THR A 88 7.52 0.16 -15.29
C THR A 88 7.45 0.44 -13.80
N ILE A 89 6.25 0.51 -13.18
CA ILE A 89 6.12 0.81 -11.73
C ILE A 89 6.67 -0.29 -10.83
N PHE A 90 6.88 -1.50 -11.36
CA PHE A 90 7.45 -2.63 -10.63
C PHE A 90 8.97 -2.78 -10.85
N GLU A 91 9.54 -1.99 -11.76
CA GLU A 91 10.99 -1.97 -11.94
C GLU A 91 11.68 -1.33 -10.73
N PRO A 92 12.83 -1.84 -10.30
CA PRO A 92 13.57 -1.26 -9.17
C PRO A 92 13.79 0.23 -9.39
N PHE A 93 13.44 1.03 -8.38
CA PHE A 93 13.66 2.48 -8.46
C PHE A 93 15.16 2.78 -8.45
N ILE A 94 15.73 3.07 -9.61
CA ILE A 94 17.09 3.61 -9.70
C ILE A 94 16.98 5.11 -9.43
N GLN A 95 17.40 5.56 -8.25
CA GLN A 95 17.56 7.00 -8.00
C GLN A 95 18.59 7.58 -8.97
N ALA A 96 18.12 8.17 -10.06
CA ALA A 96 18.91 9.09 -10.84
C ALA A 96 19.27 10.30 -9.96
N SER A 97 20.55 10.62 -9.91
CA SER A 97 21.15 11.63 -9.04
C SER A 97 20.49 13.02 -9.16
N GLY A 98 20.12 13.58 -8.01
CA GLY A 98 20.22 15.01 -7.70
C GLY A 98 19.04 15.95 -7.98
N ASN A 99 18.26 15.80 -9.07
CA ASN A 99 17.49 16.95 -9.57
C ASN A 99 15.95 16.87 -9.61
N THR A 100 15.31 15.72 -9.36
CA THR A 100 13.84 15.56 -9.51
C THR A 100 13.03 15.51 -8.21
N THR A 101 13.68 15.63 -7.05
CA THR A 101 13.06 15.42 -5.73
C THR A 101 12.14 16.57 -5.26
N ARG A 102 12.09 17.72 -5.94
CA ARG A 102 11.45 18.94 -5.40
C ARG A 102 9.92 18.98 -5.48
N ASN A 103 9.28 18.28 -6.40
CA ASN A 103 7.82 18.41 -6.58
C ASN A 103 7.00 17.31 -5.89
N PHE A 104 7.62 16.18 -5.52
CA PHE A 104 6.92 15.05 -4.88
C PHE A 104 7.79 14.42 -3.80
N GLY A 105 8.14 15.21 -2.78
CA GLY A 105 8.95 14.79 -1.62
C GLY A 105 8.57 13.39 -1.12
N GLY A 106 9.43 12.43 -1.41
CA GLY A 106 9.36 11.04 -0.98
C GLY A 106 10.76 10.48 -1.05
N THR A 107 11.10 9.57 -0.14
CA THR A 107 12.46 9.01 -0.01
C THR A 107 12.91 8.21 -1.24
N GLY A 108 12.04 7.96 -2.22
CA GLY A 108 12.33 7.10 -3.37
C GLY A 108 12.64 5.65 -2.97
N LEU A 109 12.38 5.28 -1.72
CA LEU A 109 12.56 3.93 -1.18
C LEU A 109 11.25 3.16 -1.39
N GLY A 110 10.91 2.94 -2.66
CA GLY A 110 9.77 2.15 -3.11
C GLY A 110 10.26 0.79 -3.57
#